data_AF-A0A014PJQ6-F1
#
_entry.id   AF-A0A014PJQ6-F1
#
_cell.length_a   1.000
_cell.length_b   1.000
_cell.length_c   1.000
_cell.angle_alpha   90.00
_cell.angle_beta   90.00
_cell.angle_gamma   90.00
#
_symmetry.space_group_name_H-M   'P 1'
#
loop_
_entity.id
_entity.type
_entity.pdbx_description
1 polymer ?
#
loop_
_entity_poly.entity_id
_entity_poly.type
_entity_poly.pdbx_seq_one_letter_code
_entity_poly.pdbx_strand_id
1 'polypeptide(L)'
;MSSLANLLRHFFPSSPSFGYETLRAAGCATKVGADIAEVIAICSRIKSDNESCLQEWKAAADRADAYLCPSNYCRIAEFYRRNNSFEDSVSKSLADLNTQTFYSAMDLMPHITEGVGIPYETPHRSKTPRPTIISNGNFSSAREVLGYAVATSALERSFIALTFDGRGKGRLYANSDYSSDRTGGRTRRQDKGCDPWPLVLGRVYLVGRAAAFELRAPAIIFIYGVYVDTAFRKKTPALGKFFIRAGWDGNMNAIMRLLVSLNTSFKWGISNGMYSFLDVLRIVEGYTLEVLVDKIKTPILVLDAPDDQFSKGKPRELFGRLECGKEFVEISVHDGAGSHCHRGSGARLI
;
A
#
# COMPACT_ATOMS: atom_id res chain seq x y z
N MET A 1 -18.02 18.94 17.04
CA MET A 1 -17.39 18.64 18.34
C MET A 1 -16.50 17.42 18.15
N SER A 2 -15.17 17.61 18.13
CA SER A 2 -14.16 16.58 17.83
C SER A 2 -13.54 16.09 19.15
N SER A 3 -14.19 15.15 19.84
CA SER A 3 -13.72 14.71 21.17
C SER A 3 -13.72 13.20 21.39
N LEU A 4 -13.25 12.43 20.42
CA LEU A 4 -12.35 11.33 20.76
C LEU A 4 -10.98 11.70 20.23
N ALA A 5 -10.09 12.12 21.14
CA ALA A 5 -8.67 12.02 20.87
C ALA A 5 -8.38 10.53 20.67
N ASN A 6 -8.34 10.09 19.41
CA ASN A 6 -7.87 8.77 19.06
C ASN A 6 -6.52 8.53 19.78
N LEU A 7 -6.32 7.35 20.38
CA LEU A 7 -5.11 6.97 21.13
C LEU A 7 -3.81 7.39 20.41
N LEU A 8 -3.83 7.36 19.09
CA LEU A 8 -2.69 7.75 18.25
C LEU A 8 -2.43 9.26 18.21
N ARG A 9 -3.46 10.09 18.31
CA ARG A 9 -3.32 11.55 18.47
C ARG A 9 -2.83 11.91 19.87
N HIS A 10 -3.05 11.05 20.87
CA HIS A 10 -2.49 11.24 22.20
C HIS A 10 -0.96 11.04 22.19
N PHE A 11 -0.46 9.97 21.56
CA PHE A 11 0.99 9.74 21.45
C PHE A 11 1.68 10.67 20.45
N PHE A 12 1.01 11.02 19.35
CA PHE A 12 1.61 11.78 18.24
C PHE A 12 0.75 13.00 17.85
N PRO A 13 0.57 13.99 18.76
CA PRO A 13 -0.33 15.12 18.52
C PRO A 13 0.09 16.01 17.34
N SER A 14 1.40 16.14 17.11
CA SER A 14 2.00 16.93 16.04
C SER A 14 2.39 16.10 14.80
N SER A 15 2.23 14.78 14.86
CA SER A 15 2.76 13.86 13.83
C SER A 15 1.72 12.82 13.38
N PRO A 16 0.74 13.22 12.55
CA PRO A 16 -0.29 12.31 12.02
C PRO A 16 0.30 11.09 11.28
N SER A 17 1.48 11.24 10.68
CA SER A 17 2.20 10.14 10.01
C SER A 17 2.56 9.02 10.98
N PHE A 18 3.15 9.35 12.14
CA PHE A 18 3.51 8.35 13.14
C PHE A 18 2.26 7.68 13.69
N GLY A 19 1.21 8.45 13.97
CA GLY A 19 -0.09 7.90 14.36
C GLY A 19 -0.62 6.88 13.35
N TYR A 20 -0.61 7.21 12.05
CA TYR A 20 -1.10 6.30 11.01
C TYR A 20 -0.23 5.03 10.85
N GLU A 21 1.10 5.14 10.91
CA GLU A 21 1.96 3.96 10.83
C GLU A 21 1.86 3.07 12.08
N THR A 22 1.68 3.66 13.27
CA THR A 22 1.33 2.89 14.47
C THR A 22 -0.03 2.21 14.34
N LEU A 23 -1.03 2.87 13.73
CA LEU A 23 -2.33 2.23 13.45
C LEU A 23 -2.18 1.01 12.55
N ARG A 24 -1.30 1.10 11.54
CA ARG A 24 -0.96 -0.03 10.67
C ARG A 24 -0.30 -1.16 11.46
N ALA A 25 0.56 -0.83 12.43
CA ALA A 25 1.17 -1.79 13.34
C ALA A 25 0.12 -2.53 14.17
N ALA A 26 -0.66 -1.77 14.94
CA ALA A 26 -1.68 -2.27 15.86
C ALA A 26 -2.77 -3.08 15.13
N GLY A 27 -3.13 -2.67 13.90
CA GLY A 27 -4.12 -3.39 13.09
C GLY A 27 -3.71 -4.83 12.75
N CYS A 28 -2.44 -5.19 12.90
CA CYS A 28 -1.95 -6.56 12.68
C CYS A 28 -2.10 -7.45 13.92
N ALA A 29 -2.58 -6.93 15.06
CA ALA A 29 -2.72 -7.70 16.29
C ALA A 29 -3.67 -8.90 16.14
N THR A 30 -4.72 -8.75 15.34
CA THR A 30 -5.68 -9.85 15.05
C THR A 30 -5.06 -11.04 14.32
N LYS A 31 -3.87 -10.87 13.72
CA LYS A 31 -3.14 -11.89 12.96
C LYS A 31 -1.76 -12.17 13.55
N VAL A 32 -1.60 -11.95 14.87
CA VAL A 32 -0.34 -12.22 15.62
C VAL A 32 0.86 -11.43 15.06
N GLY A 33 0.59 -10.27 14.45
CA GLY A 33 1.61 -9.36 13.93
C GLY A 33 1.91 -8.17 14.85
N ALA A 34 1.22 -8.06 15.99
CA ALA A 34 1.48 -7.08 17.03
C ALA A 34 0.79 -7.49 18.34
N ASP A 35 1.27 -6.97 19.47
CA ASP A 35 0.50 -6.92 20.72
C ASP A 35 0.11 -5.46 21.01
N ILE A 36 -1.14 -5.21 21.41
CA ILE A 36 -1.64 -3.84 21.60
C ILE A 36 -0.96 -3.14 22.79
N ALA A 37 -0.72 -3.84 23.89
CA ALA A 37 -0.03 -3.27 25.04
C ALA A 37 1.44 -2.99 24.71
N GLU A 38 2.07 -3.87 23.92
CA GLU A 38 3.43 -3.62 23.42
C GLU A 38 3.48 -2.38 22.52
N VAL A 39 2.57 -2.25 21.55
CA VAL A 39 2.50 -1.08 20.66
C VAL A 39 2.29 0.21 21.45
N ILE A 40 1.44 0.19 22.48
CA ILE A 40 1.24 1.33 23.40
C ILE A 40 2.55 1.68 24.11
N ALA A 41 3.26 0.68 24.66
CA ALA A 41 4.52 0.88 25.35
C ALA A 41 5.60 1.46 24.42
N ILE A 42 5.71 0.95 23.19
CA ILE A 42 6.60 1.50 22.16
C ILE A 42 6.28 2.97 21.90
N CYS A 43 5.01 3.30 21.66
CA CYS A 43 4.60 4.66 21.33
C CYS A 43 4.86 5.65 22.47
N SER A 44 4.78 5.21 23.72
CA SER A 44 5.07 6.07 24.88
C SER A 44 6.52 6.54 24.96
N ARG A 45 7.45 5.87 24.28
CA ARG A 45 8.88 6.20 24.27
C ARG A 45 9.35 6.97 23.03
N ILE A 46 8.53 7.01 21.97
CA ILE A 46 8.86 7.72 20.73
C ILE A 46 8.64 9.22 20.93
N LYS A 47 9.68 10.03 20.69
CA LYS A 47 9.68 11.49 20.87
C LYS A 47 9.09 12.26 19.68
N SER A 48 8.34 11.58 18.81
CA SER A 48 7.83 12.10 17.54
C SER A 48 8.91 12.59 16.58
N ASP A 49 10.03 11.87 16.49
CA ASP A 49 11.07 12.08 15.48
C ASP A 49 11.47 10.75 14.82
N ASN A 50 12.12 10.82 13.65
CA ASN A 50 12.45 9.63 12.86
C ASN A 50 13.45 8.69 13.56
N GLU A 51 14.35 9.23 14.39
CA GLU A 51 15.40 8.45 15.05
C GLU A 51 14.86 7.68 16.24
N SER A 52 14.07 8.34 17.11
CA SER A 52 13.39 7.63 18.21
C SER A 52 12.38 6.60 17.69
N CYS A 53 11.69 6.89 16.58
CA CYS A 53 10.83 5.92 15.90
C CYS A 53 11.64 4.69 15.46
N LEU A 54 12.75 4.88 14.76
CA LEU A 54 13.63 3.79 14.32
C LEU A 54 14.10 2.95 15.51
N GLN A 55 14.66 3.59 16.54
CA GLN A 55 15.25 2.90 17.68
C GLN A 55 14.23 2.06 18.44
N GLU A 56 13.06 2.61 18.74
CA GLU A 56 12.03 1.92 19.53
C GLU A 56 11.39 0.76 18.79
N TRP A 57 11.10 0.92 17.49
CA TRP A 57 10.54 -0.17 16.67
C TRP A 57 11.59 -1.23 16.35
N LYS A 58 12.85 -0.86 16.15
CA LYS A 58 13.94 -1.84 15.97
C LYS A 58 14.15 -2.66 17.24
N ALA A 59 14.26 -2.00 18.39
CA ALA A 59 14.37 -2.69 19.68
C ALA A 59 13.14 -3.57 19.98
N ALA A 60 11.98 -3.24 19.41
CA ALA A 60 10.80 -4.09 19.46
C ALA A 60 10.91 -5.32 18.58
N ALA A 61 11.41 -5.17 17.36
CA ALA A 61 11.67 -6.30 16.49
C ALA A 61 12.70 -7.26 17.10
N ASP A 62 13.76 -6.74 17.73
CA ASP A 62 14.86 -7.54 18.29
C ASP A 62 14.44 -8.39 19.50
N ARG A 63 13.44 -7.95 20.27
CA ARG A 63 12.93 -8.67 21.46
C ARG A 63 11.67 -9.51 21.19
N ALA A 64 11.06 -9.37 20.02
CA ALA A 64 9.82 -10.04 19.70
C ALA A 64 10.12 -11.49 19.29
N ASP A 65 9.60 -12.43 20.06
CA ASP A 65 9.73 -13.87 19.75
C ASP A 65 8.48 -14.44 19.06
N ALA A 66 7.44 -13.62 18.89
CA ALA A 66 6.12 -14.06 18.44
C ALA A 66 5.93 -13.89 16.93
N TYR A 67 5.86 -15.02 16.20
CA TYR A 67 5.37 -15.13 14.83
C TYR A 67 5.69 -13.92 13.92
N LEU A 68 4.68 -13.11 13.59
CA LEU A 68 4.75 -12.02 12.60
C LEU A 68 5.15 -10.67 13.21
N CYS A 69 5.24 -10.56 14.54
CA CYS A 69 5.60 -9.32 15.22
C CYS A 69 6.96 -8.76 14.75
N PRO A 70 8.06 -9.56 14.69
CA PRO A 70 9.35 -9.06 14.23
C PRO A 70 9.30 -8.50 12.80
N SER A 71 8.60 -9.19 11.90
CA SER A 71 8.40 -8.75 10.51
C SER A 71 7.69 -7.40 10.46
N ASN A 72 6.56 -7.28 11.18
CA ASN A 72 5.78 -6.05 11.22
C ASN A 72 6.59 -4.88 11.81
N TYR A 73 7.31 -5.10 12.90
CA TYR A 73 8.10 -4.06 13.58
C TYR A 73 9.33 -3.63 12.77
N CYS A 74 10.05 -4.56 12.13
CA CYS A 74 11.16 -4.24 11.22
C CYS A 74 10.72 -3.28 10.11
N ARG A 75 9.56 -3.55 9.50
CA ARG A 75 8.99 -2.69 8.46
C ARG A 75 8.68 -1.29 8.97
N ILE A 76 8.17 -1.16 10.19
CA ILE A 76 7.83 0.14 10.76
C ILE A 76 9.09 0.92 11.14
N ALA A 77 10.10 0.22 11.67
CA ALA A 77 11.41 0.78 12.00
C ALA A 77 12.10 1.37 10.75
N GLU A 78 12.07 0.64 9.63
CA GLU A 78 12.65 1.11 8.35
C GLU A 78 11.84 2.24 7.71
N PHE A 79 10.54 2.36 8.01
CA PHE A 79 9.59 3.13 7.20
C PHE A 79 10.07 4.53 6.83
N TYR A 80 10.63 5.28 7.79
CA TYR A 80 11.05 6.67 7.59
C TYR A 80 12.48 6.84 7.05
N ARG A 81 13.23 5.76 6.87
CA ARG A 81 14.62 5.76 6.34
C ARG A 81 14.66 5.75 4.81
N ARG A 82 14.08 6.79 4.21
CA ARG A 82 13.98 6.91 2.73
C ARG A 82 15.10 7.71 2.08
N ASN A 83 16.04 8.23 2.86
CA ASN A 83 17.22 8.92 2.32
C ASN A 83 18.27 7.88 1.91
N ASN A 84 18.56 7.79 0.61
CA ASN A 84 19.56 6.86 0.06
C ASN A 84 19.39 5.40 0.54
N SER A 85 18.14 4.93 0.59
CA SER A 85 17.78 3.61 1.15
C SER A 85 18.50 2.43 0.48
N PHE A 86 19.02 2.60 -0.73
CA PHE A 86 19.78 1.59 -1.47
C PHE A 86 21.21 1.39 -0.99
N GLU A 87 21.77 2.37 -0.30
CA GLU A 87 23.13 2.30 0.24
C GLU A 87 23.11 2.26 1.77
N ASP A 88 21.96 2.54 2.36
CA ASP A 88 21.74 2.48 3.80
C ASP A 88 21.74 1.03 4.32
N SER A 89 22.84 0.66 4.98
CA SER A 89 23.02 -0.68 5.57
C SER A 89 21.96 -1.04 6.60
N VAL A 90 21.43 -0.06 7.35
CA VAL A 90 20.37 -0.29 8.34
C VAL A 90 19.07 -0.65 7.65
N SER A 91 18.69 0.08 6.59
CA SER A 91 17.49 -0.22 5.81
C SER A 91 17.55 -1.59 5.15
N LYS A 92 18.72 -1.96 4.59
CA LYS A 92 18.94 -3.30 4.04
C LYS A 92 18.77 -4.40 5.10
N SER A 93 19.43 -4.23 6.24
CA SER A 93 19.36 -5.19 7.34
C SER A 93 17.93 -5.37 7.86
N LEU A 94 17.18 -4.28 8.05
CA LEU A 94 15.77 -4.34 8.47
C LEU A 94 14.87 -4.98 7.41
N ALA A 95 15.11 -4.71 6.12
CA ALA A 95 14.36 -5.35 5.04
C ALA A 95 14.62 -6.86 4.95
N ASP A 96 15.87 -7.27 5.13
CA ASP A 96 16.26 -8.68 5.20
C ASP A 96 15.64 -9.37 6.41
N LEU A 97 15.72 -8.75 7.59
CA LEU A 97 15.13 -9.29 8.82
C LEU A 97 13.60 -9.38 8.71
N ASN A 98 12.94 -8.36 8.15
CA ASN A 98 11.51 -8.40 7.85
C ASN A 98 11.15 -9.62 6.99
N THR A 99 11.91 -9.85 5.92
CA THR A 99 11.66 -10.96 4.99
C THR A 99 11.91 -12.31 5.68
N GLN A 100 13.05 -12.45 6.37
CA GLN A 100 13.42 -13.69 7.06
C GLN A 100 12.39 -14.07 8.12
N THR A 101 12.05 -13.13 9.01
CA THR A 101 11.08 -13.37 10.08
C THR A 101 9.67 -13.62 9.56
N PHE A 102 9.28 -12.98 8.45
CA PHE A 102 8.02 -13.31 7.78
C PHE A 102 7.99 -14.78 7.35
N TYR A 103 8.99 -15.24 6.60
CA TYR A 103 9.01 -16.64 6.12
C TYR A 103 9.15 -17.64 7.26
N SER A 104 9.98 -17.36 8.27
CA SER A 104 10.06 -18.21 9.47
C SER A 104 8.72 -18.31 10.20
N ALA A 105 7.93 -17.23 10.23
CA ALA A 105 6.58 -17.28 10.79
C ALA A 105 5.62 -18.09 9.92
N MET A 106 5.75 -18.03 8.59
CA MET A 106 4.94 -18.82 7.66
C MET A 106 5.23 -20.32 7.76
N ASP A 107 6.48 -20.71 8.02
CA ASP A 107 6.85 -22.13 8.24
C ASP A 107 6.15 -22.75 9.46
N LEU A 108 5.71 -21.91 10.41
CA LEU A 108 4.96 -22.33 11.60
C LEU A 108 3.44 -22.32 11.39
N MET A 109 2.95 -21.82 10.24
CA MET A 109 1.53 -21.78 9.93
C MET A 109 1.05 -23.13 9.35
N PRO A 110 -0.22 -23.50 9.55
CA PRO A 110 -0.78 -24.75 9.00
C PRO A 110 -0.94 -24.74 7.48
N HIS A 111 -0.55 -23.66 6.81
CA HIS A 111 -0.70 -23.45 5.37
C HIS A 111 0.66 -23.41 4.70
N ILE A 112 0.75 -24.06 3.53
CA ILE A 112 1.95 -24.03 2.70
C ILE A 112 2.13 -22.60 2.15
N THR A 113 3.28 -22.00 2.42
CA THR A 113 3.67 -20.70 1.86
C THR A 113 4.94 -20.85 1.05
N GLU A 114 4.86 -20.53 -0.24
CA GLU A 114 5.98 -20.69 -1.17
C GLU A 114 6.31 -19.37 -1.88
N GLY A 115 7.59 -19.10 -2.05
CA GLY A 115 8.06 -18.05 -2.94
C GLY A 115 7.95 -18.50 -4.39
N VAL A 116 7.06 -17.88 -5.17
CA VAL A 116 6.89 -18.18 -6.60
C VAL A 116 7.53 -17.12 -7.49
N GLY A 117 8.30 -17.55 -8.48
CA GLY A 117 8.75 -16.70 -9.59
C GLY A 117 7.74 -16.76 -10.73
N ILE A 118 7.04 -15.66 -11.00
CA ILE A 118 6.09 -15.57 -12.12
C ILE A 118 6.80 -14.86 -13.29
N PRO A 119 7.12 -15.57 -14.39
CA PRO A 119 7.71 -14.92 -15.55
C PRO A 119 6.69 -13.98 -16.17
N TYR A 120 7.13 -12.78 -16.55
CA TYR A 120 6.24 -11.71 -17.04
C TYR A 120 5.54 -12.05 -18.37
N GLU A 121 6.08 -13.00 -19.14
CA GLU A 121 5.63 -13.32 -20.50
C GLU A 121 4.92 -14.67 -20.64
N THR A 122 4.91 -15.52 -19.61
CA THR A 122 4.31 -16.86 -19.69
C THR A 122 3.14 -17.02 -18.72
N PRO A 123 1.93 -17.34 -19.21
CA PRO A 123 0.78 -17.56 -18.35
C PRO A 123 0.94 -18.85 -17.54
N HIS A 124 0.84 -18.76 -16.21
CA HIS A 124 0.82 -19.93 -15.33
C HIS A 124 -0.57 -20.59 -15.37
N ARG A 125 -0.62 -21.91 -15.66
CA ARG A 125 -1.82 -22.75 -15.47
C ARG A 125 -1.69 -23.57 -14.18
N SER A 126 -2.65 -23.45 -13.27
CA SER A 126 -2.85 -24.43 -12.20
C SER A 126 -3.63 -25.63 -12.76
N LYS A 127 -3.33 -26.85 -12.28
CA LYS A 127 -4.05 -28.08 -12.68
C LYS A 127 -5.31 -28.32 -11.85
N THR A 128 -5.51 -27.58 -10.76
CA THR A 128 -6.72 -27.62 -9.92
C THR A 128 -7.23 -26.20 -9.68
N PRO A 129 -8.42 -25.84 -10.19
CA PRO A 129 -8.99 -24.53 -9.93
C PRO A 129 -9.45 -24.47 -8.47
N ARG A 130 -8.77 -23.64 -7.68
CA ARG A 130 -9.18 -23.28 -6.32
C ARG A 130 -9.51 -21.79 -6.29
N PRO A 131 -10.50 -21.36 -5.49
CA PRO A 131 -10.72 -19.94 -5.22
C PRO A 131 -9.40 -19.31 -4.80
N THR A 132 -9.04 -18.19 -5.40
CA THR A 132 -7.74 -17.54 -5.17
C THR A 132 -7.96 -16.03 -4.91
N ILE A 133 -7.09 -15.40 -4.14
CA ILE A 133 -7.07 -13.96 -3.94
C ILE A 133 -5.73 -13.45 -4.44
N ILE A 134 -5.77 -12.49 -5.36
CA ILE A 134 -4.56 -11.84 -5.87
C ILE A 134 -4.50 -10.45 -5.29
N SER A 135 -3.40 -10.15 -4.60
CA SER A 135 -3.19 -8.86 -3.97
C SER A 135 -1.82 -8.26 -4.29
N ASN A 136 -1.82 -6.98 -4.67
CA ASN A 136 -0.61 -6.25 -5.03
C ASN A 136 -0.25 -5.17 -4.01
N GLY A 137 1.04 -5.06 -3.68
CA GLY A 137 1.54 -4.11 -2.69
C GLY A 137 1.19 -2.64 -3.02
N ASN A 138 0.86 -1.84 -2.00
CA ASN A 138 0.59 -0.41 -2.17
C ASN A 138 1.90 0.41 -2.21
N PHE A 139 1.85 1.74 -2.36
CA PHE A 139 3.07 2.59 -2.48
C PHE A 139 4.02 2.49 -1.27
N SER A 140 3.52 2.02 -0.13
CA SER A 140 4.17 2.04 1.18
C SER A 140 4.22 0.66 1.87
N SER A 141 3.92 -0.42 1.14
CA SER A 141 3.83 -1.78 1.69
C SER A 141 4.52 -2.77 0.76
N ALA A 142 5.43 -3.55 1.33
CA ALA A 142 5.98 -4.75 0.69
C ALA A 142 4.97 -5.90 0.72
N ARG A 143 5.19 -6.92 -0.10
CA ARG A 143 4.36 -8.13 -0.20
C ARG A 143 4.14 -8.85 1.13
N GLU A 144 5.12 -8.84 2.04
CA GLU A 144 5.01 -9.48 3.37
C GLU A 144 3.84 -8.90 4.17
N VAL A 145 3.56 -7.59 4.01
CA VAL A 145 2.40 -6.93 4.63
C VAL A 145 1.08 -7.51 4.16
N LEU A 146 1.01 -7.88 2.88
CA LEU A 146 -0.19 -8.48 2.31
C LEU A 146 -0.35 -9.92 2.75
N GLY A 147 0.74 -10.62 3.05
CA GLY A 147 0.71 -11.97 3.63
C GLY A 147 -0.16 -12.01 4.87
N TYR A 148 0.05 -11.12 5.83
CA TYR A 148 -0.79 -11.11 7.03
C TYR A 148 -2.02 -10.21 6.95
N ALA A 149 -2.03 -9.15 6.13
CA ALA A 149 -3.21 -8.28 6.03
C ALA A 149 -4.33 -8.84 5.13
N VAL A 150 -3.99 -9.74 4.19
CA VAL A 150 -4.95 -10.29 3.20
C VAL A 150 -4.86 -11.81 3.15
N ALA A 151 -3.65 -12.36 2.99
CA ALA A 151 -3.50 -13.79 2.72
C ALA A 151 -3.97 -14.67 3.89
N THR A 152 -3.68 -14.31 5.14
CA THR A 152 -4.17 -15.04 6.33
C THR A 152 -5.69 -15.25 6.31
N SER A 153 -6.46 -14.20 6.00
CA SER A 153 -7.91 -14.28 6.00
C SER A 153 -8.48 -14.97 4.75
N ALA A 154 -7.74 -14.91 3.64
CA ALA A 154 -8.02 -15.71 2.44
C ALA A 154 -7.84 -17.21 2.74
N LEU A 155 -6.73 -17.57 3.40
CA LEU A 155 -6.38 -18.94 3.79
C LEU A 155 -7.40 -19.52 4.78
N GLU A 156 -7.86 -18.73 5.76
CA GLU A 156 -8.96 -19.10 6.67
C GLU A 156 -10.25 -19.48 5.93
N ARG A 157 -10.48 -18.92 4.74
CA ARG A 157 -11.63 -19.21 3.86
C ARG A 157 -11.33 -20.28 2.81
N SER A 158 -10.19 -20.97 2.92
CA SER A 158 -9.71 -21.96 1.95
C SER A 158 -9.42 -21.42 0.54
N PHE A 159 -9.11 -20.13 0.42
CA PHE A 159 -8.60 -19.53 -0.81
C PHE A 159 -7.09 -19.70 -0.90
N ILE A 160 -6.54 -19.85 -2.10
CA ILE A 160 -5.13 -19.60 -2.37
C ILE A 160 -4.90 -18.08 -2.30
N ALA A 161 -3.79 -17.63 -1.75
CA ALA A 161 -3.44 -16.21 -1.75
C ALA A 161 -2.14 -15.98 -2.53
N LEU A 162 -2.21 -15.14 -3.57
CA LEU A 162 -1.04 -14.66 -4.31
C LEU A 162 -0.79 -13.20 -3.95
N THR A 163 0.32 -12.95 -3.27
CA THR A 163 0.76 -11.58 -2.94
C THR A 163 2.04 -11.23 -3.68
N PHE A 164 2.11 -10.03 -4.25
CA PHE A 164 3.29 -9.60 -5.00
C PHE A 164 3.53 -8.10 -4.90
N ASP A 165 4.79 -7.72 -5.08
CA ASP A 165 5.21 -6.32 -5.20
C ASP A 165 5.03 -5.84 -6.65
N GLY A 166 4.50 -4.63 -6.81
CA GLY A 166 4.51 -3.96 -8.12
C GLY A 166 5.94 -3.59 -8.55
N ARG A 167 6.16 -3.36 -9.85
CA ARG A 167 7.46 -2.88 -10.38
C ARG A 167 7.96 -1.68 -9.57
N GLY A 168 9.24 -1.73 -9.19
CA GLY A 168 9.87 -0.74 -8.32
C GLY A 168 9.28 -0.72 -6.91
N LYS A 169 9.16 -1.87 -6.24
CA LYS A 169 8.82 -2.04 -4.81
C LYS A 169 9.49 -3.27 -4.20
N GLY A 170 9.82 -3.24 -2.91
CA GLY A 170 10.39 -4.39 -2.19
C GLY A 170 11.75 -4.85 -2.75
N ARG A 171 12.13 -6.13 -2.55
CA ARG A 171 13.39 -6.68 -3.10
C ARG A 171 13.52 -6.60 -4.63
N LEU A 172 12.43 -6.29 -5.37
CA LEU A 172 12.48 -6.05 -6.82
C LEU A 172 13.20 -4.76 -7.22
N TYR A 173 13.58 -3.89 -6.28
CA TYR A 173 14.45 -2.75 -6.58
C TYR A 173 15.91 -3.14 -6.85
N ALA A 174 16.38 -4.33 -6.45
CA ALA A 174 17.79 -4.70 -6.61
C ALA A 174 18.17 -5.07 -8.06
N ASN A 175 17.20 -5.31 -8.95
CA ASN A 175 17.45 -5.93 -10.27
C ASN A 175 16.57 -5.42 -11.42
N SER A 176 16.04 -4.19 -11.36
CA SER A 176 15.31 -3.65 -12.52
C SER A 176 15.77 -2.24 -12.88
N ASP A 177 16.43 -2.15 -14.03
CA ASP A 177 16.76 -0.89 -14.70
C ASP A 177 15.49 -0.05 -14.85
N TYR A 178 15.53 1.10 -14.19
CA TYR A 178 14.48 2.10 -14.19
C TYR A 178 14.53 2.90 -15.50
N SER A 179 14.38 2.23 -16.65
CA SER A 179 14.36 2.90 -17.96
C SER A 179 12.94 2.92 -18.55
N SER A 180 12.30 4.08 -18.37
CA SER A 180 11.19 4.63 -19.17
C SER A 180 9.93 3.76 -19.37
N ASP A 181 8.81 4.30 -18.89
CA ASP A 181 7.45 4.01 -19.31
C ASP A 181 7.22 4.37 -20.80
N ARG A 182 7.94 3.70 -21.71
CA ARG A 182 7.78 3.79 -23.17
C ARG A 182 7.14 2.56 -23.78
N THR A 183 6.81 1.53 -22.99
CA THR A 183 6.04 0.38 -23.47
C THR A 183 4.55 0.61 -23.27
N GLY A 184 4.02 1.52 -24.07
CA GLY A 184 2.63 1.43 -24.47
C GLY A 184 2.34 0.03 -25.02
N GLY A 185 1.26 -0.58 -24.52
CA GLY A 185 0.48 -1.62 -25.20
C GLY A 185 1.20 -2.90 -25.61
N ARG A 186 0.89 -4.00 -24.92
CA ARG A 186 0.39 -5.26 -25.54
C ARG A 186 0.14 -6.32 -24.47
N THR A 187 -0.98 -6.23 -23.75
CA THR A 187 -1.68 -7.44 -23.31
C THR A 187 -2.73 -7.78 -24.38
N ARG A 188 -2.27 -8.22 -25.55
CA ARG A 188 -3.13 -8.85 -26.56
C ARG A 188 -2.76 -10.32 -26.67
N ARG A 189 -3.35 -11.12 -25.78
CA ARG A 189 -3.73 -12.50 -26.09
C ARG A 189 -4.95 -12.86 -25.25
N GLN A 190 -6.13 -12.73 -25.86
CA GLN A 190 -7.30 -13.48 -25.44
C GLN A 190 -7.03 -14.95 -25.82
N ASP A 191 -6.35 -15.69 -24.94
CA ASP A 191 -6.33 -17.14 -25.06
C ASP A 191 -7.68 -17.67 -24.55
N LYS A 192 -8.52 -18.12 -25.49
CA LYS A 192 -9.90 -18.61 -25.31
C LYS A 192 -9.99 -19.97 -24.59
N GLY A 193 -9.14 -20.23 -23.60
CA GLY A 193 -9.09 -21.55 -22.94
C GLY A 193 -8.33 -21.56 -21.62
N CYS A 194 -8.49 -20.52 -20.80
CA CYS A 194 -7.94 -20.48 -19.45
C CYS A 194 -9.08 -20.55 -18.45
N ASP A 195 -8.92 -21.37 -17.41
CA ASP A 195 -9.84 -21.42 -16.27
C ASP A 195 -10.06 -20.01 -15.70
N PRO A 196 -11.27 -19.71 -15.17
CA PRO A 196 -11.54 -18.43 -14.54
C PRO A 196 -10.46 -18.10 -13.51
N TRP A 197 -9.87 -16.91 -13.66
CA TRP A 197 -8.94 -16.36 -12.69
C TRP A 197 -9.73 -15.85 -11.49
N PRO A 198 -9.07 -15.56 -10.38
CA PRO A 198 -9.76 -15.52 -9.11
C PRO A 198 -9.98 -14.07 -8.62
N LEU A 199 -10.52 -13.88 -7.41
CA LEU A 199 -10.85 -12.57 -6.84
C LEU A 199 -9.60 -11.67 -6.74
N VAL A 200 -9.66 -10.43 -7.22
CA VAL A 200 -8.52 -9.49 -7.19
C VAL A 200 -8.79 -8.36 -6.21
N LEU A 201 -7.86 -8.15 -5.27
CA LEU A 201 -7.92 -7.11 -4.24
C LEU A 201 -6.63 -6.28 -4.33
N GLY A 202 -6.70 -4.99 -4.62
CA GLY A 202 -5.46 -4.25 -4.82
C GLY A 202 -5.62 -2.77 -5.10
N ARG A 203 -4.50 -2.09 -5.41
CA ARG A 203 -4.50 -0.65 -5.71
C ARG A 203 -5.46 -0.39 -6.87
N VAL A 204 -6.50 0.39 -6.60
CA VAL A 204 -7.58 0.71 -7.55
C VAL A 204 -7.05 1.14 -8.91
N TYR A 205 -5.97 1.92 -9.00
CA TYR A 205 -5.39 2.28 -10.30
C TYR A 205 -4.85 1.07 -11.08
N LEU A 206 -3.94 0.26 -10.50
CA LEU A 206 -3.34 -0.87 -11.22
C LEU A 206 -4.36 -1.98 -11.48
N VAL A 207 -5.17 -2.29 -10.47
CA VAL A 207 -6.24 -3.29 -10.62
C VAL A 207 -7.31 -2.79 -11.57
N GLY A 208 -7.69 -1.52 -11.53
CA GLY A 208 -8.65 -0.92 -12.46
C GLY A 208 -8.17 -0.89 -13.90
N ARG A 209 -6.89 -0.61 -14.14
CA ARG A 209 -6.31 -0.75 -15.49
C ARG A 209 -6.32 -2.19 -15.97
N ALA A 210 -6.00 -3.16 -15.10
CA ALA A 210 -6.10 -4.57 -15.45
C ALA A 210 -7.56 -4.98 -15.72
N ALA A 211 -8.50 -4.57 -14.87
CA ALA A 211 -9.94 -4.86 -14.95
C ALA A 211 -10.59 -4.36 -16.24
N ALA A 212 -10.05 -3.31 -16.86
CA ALA A 212 -10.50 -2.81 -18.15
C ALA A 212 -10.19 -3.77 -19.32
N PHE A 213 -9.29 -4.75 -19.14
CA PHE A 213 -8.84 -5.67 -20.19
C PHE A 213 -8.83 -7.15 -19.77
N GLU A 214 -8.92 -7.45 -18.48
CA GLU A 214 -8.91 -8.79 -17.90
C GLU A 214 -10.31 -9.15 -17.40
N LEU A 215 -10.97 -10.07 -18.10
CA LEU A 215 -12.36 -10.47 -17.83
C LEU A 215 -12.47 -11.82 -17.11
N ARG A 216 -11.34 -12.49 -16.83
CA ARG A 216 -11.35 -13.81 -16.21
C ARG A 216 -11.67 -13.77 -14.71
N ALA A 217 -11.51 -12.63 -14.05
CA ALA A 217 -11.85 -12.46 -12.64
C ALA A 217 -13.38 -12.41 -12.46
N PRO A 218 -13.98 -13.20 -11.55
CA PRO A 218 -15.43 -13.19 -11.32
C PRO A 218 -15.90 -11.96 -10.52
N ALA A 219 -15.01 -11.36 -9.73
CA ALA A 219 -15.26 -10.15 -8.96
C ALA A 219 -13.94 -9.44 -8.62
N ILE A 220 -14.03 -8.14 -8.34
CA ILE A 220 -12.90 -7.28 -7.97
C ILE A 220 -13.26 -6.45 -6.74
N ILE A 221 -12.32 -6.33 -5.81
CA ILE A 221 -12.47 -5.48 -4.62
C ILE A 221 -11.55 -4.27 -4.74
N PHE A 222 -12.17 -3.10 -4.79
CA PHE A 222 -11.50 -1.82 -4.75
C PHE A 222 -11.49 -1.28 -3.32
N ILE A 223 -10.33 -1.40 -2.68
CA ILE A 223 -10.07 -0.80 -1.37
C ILE A 223 -9.36 0.54 -1.61
N TYR A 224 -10.07 1.64 -1.35
CA TYR A 224 -9.61 3.03 -1.56
C TYR A 224 -9.28 3.38 -3.00
N GLY A 225 -9.99 4.35 -3.55
CA GLY A 225 -9.86 4.75 -4.94
C GLY A 225 -8.88 5.89 -5.14
N VAL A 226 -7.91 5.73 -6.02
CA VAL A 226 -7.39 6.88 -6.79
C VAL A 226 -8.01 6.75 -8.17
N TYR A 227 -9.22 7.29 -8.31
CA TYR A 227 -9.92 7.37 -9.60
C TYR A 227 -9.22 8.35 -10.55
N VAL A 228 -8.87 9.50 -9.98
CA VAL A 228 -8.04 10.56 -10.56
C VAL A 228 -7.27 11.14 -9.39
N ASP A 229 -5.95 11.33 -9.51
CA ASP A 229 -5.19 12.06 -8.50
C ASP A 229 -5.45 13.58 -8.57
N THR A 230 -6.73 13.96 -8.43
CA THR A 230 -7.07 15.36 -8.24
C THR A 230 -6.63 15.85 -6.87
N ALA A 231 -6.27 14.96 -5.93
CA ALA A 231 -5.78 15.40 -4.62
C ALA A 231 -4.45 16.12 -4.80
N PHE A 232 -3.50 15.53 -5.54
CA PHE A 232 -2.29 16.22 -5.96
C PHE A 232 -2.62 17.40 -6.90
N ARG A 233 -3.49 17.25 -7.91
CA ARG A 233 -3.82 18.34 -8.85
C ARG A 233 -4.51 19.56 -8.20
N LYS A 234 -5.33 19.36 -7.17
CA LYS A 234 -6.06 20.44 -6.45
C LYS A 234 -5.25 21.00 -5.28
N LYS A 235 -4.45 20.18 -4.59
CA LYS A 235 -3.60 20.64 -3.47
C LYS A 235 -2.24 21.17 -3.92
N THR A 236 -1.81 20.95 -5.17
CA THR A 236 -0.62 21.61 -5.73
C THR A 236 -0.88 23.12 -5.78
N PRO A 237 -0.15 23.94 -5.02
CA PRO A 237 -0.33 25.38 -5.02
C PRO A 237 -0.20 25.96 -6.43
N ALA A 238 -0.88 27.09 -6.70
CA ALA A 238 -0.80 27.78 -8.00
C ALA A 238 0.65 28.03 -8.45
N LEU A 239 1.52 28.28 -7.48
CA LEU A 239 2.95 28.42 -7.67
C LEU A 239 3.58 27.16 -8.29
N GLY A 240 3.29 25.95 -7.79
CA GLY A 240 3.78 24.70 -8.37
C GLY A 240 3.38 24.52 -9.85
N LYS A 241 2.14 24.88 -10.20
CA LYS A 241 1.66 24.83 -11.59
C LYS A 241 2.35 25.86 -12.49
N PHE A 242 2.66 27.05 -11.95
CA PHE A 242 3.40 28.08 -12.66
C PHE A 242 4.83 27.63 -12.98
N PHE A 243 5.56 27.08 -12.01
CA PHE A 243 6.93 26.60 -12.21
C PHE A 243 7.00 25.44 -13.22
N ILE A 244 6.02 24.51 -13.22
CA ILE A 244 5.92 23.46 -14.25
C ILE A 244 5.77 24.07 -15.65
N ARG A 245 4.88 25.05 -15.81
CA ARG A 245 4.64 25.72 -17.10
C ARG A 245 5.82 26.57 -17.57
N ALA A 246 6.57 27.14 -16.64
CA ALA A 246 7.74 27.98 -16.92
C ALA A 246 9.03 27.18 -17.17
N GLY A 247 9.02 25.85 -16.94
CA GLY A 247 10.22 25.00 -17.08
C GLY A 247 11.31 25.28 -16.05
N TRP A 248 10.96 25.90 -14.91
CA TRP A 248 11.89 26.35 -13.87
C TRP A 248 12.19 25.26 -12.84
N ASP A 249 12.57 24.09 -13.35
CA ASP A 249 12.61 22.87 -12.54
C ASP A 249 13.66 22.94 -11.42
N GLY A 250 14.82 23.54 -11.69
CA GLY A 250 15.91 23.69 -10.72
C GLY A 250 15.53 24.55 -9.51
N ASN A 251 14.86 25.68 -9.75
CA ASN A 251 14.49 26.64 -8.70
C ASN A 251 13.41 26.07 -7.79
N MET A 252 12.40 25.43 -8.37
CA MET A 252 11.37 24.77 -7.58
C MET A 252 11.94 23.60 -6.79
N ASN A 253 12.81 22.77 -7.39
CA ASN A 253 13.45 21.67 -6.66
C ASN A 253 14.33 22.17 -5.49
N ALA A 254 14.93 23.36 -5.58
CA ALA A 254 15.66 23.97 -4.47
C ALA A 254 14.73 24.45 -3.35
N ILE A 255 13.65 25.16 -3.68
CA ILE A 255 12.63 25.62 -2.72
C ILE A 255 11.97 24.42 -2.04
N MET A 256 11.64 23.38 -2.81
CA MET A 256 11.00 22.18 -2.30
C MET A 256 11.94 21.37 -1.41
N ARG A 257 13.25 21.34 -1.68
CA ARG A 257 14.22 20.73 -0.74
C ARG A 257 14.18 21.38 0.65
N LEU A 258 13.98 22.70 0.71
CA LEU A 258 13.82 23.42 1.98
C LEU A 258 12.48 23.09 2.64
N LEU A 259 11.37 23.17 1.89
CA LEU A 259 10.01 22.95 2.43
C LEU A 259 9.72 21.50 2.81
N VAL A 260 10.31 20.53 2.09
CA VAL A 260 10.19 19.10 2.36
C VAL A 260 10.64 18.76 3.79
N SER A 261 11.64 19.46 4.31
CA SER A 261 12.17 19.21 5.67
C SER A 261 11.14 19.47 6.79
N LEU A 262 10.09 20.26 6.52
CA LEU A 262 9.11 20.69 7.51
C LEU A 262 7.93 19.73 7.68
N ASN A 263 7.78 18.73 6.81
CA ASN A 263 6.67 17.78 6.86
C ASN A 263 7.13 16.35 6.60
N THR A 264 7.05 15.51 7.63
CA THR A 264 7.51 14.12 7.61
C THR A 264 6.84 13.28 6.53
N SER A 265 5.51 13.35 6.37
CA SER A 265 4.78 12.57 5.36
C SER A 265 5.13 12.99 3.94
N PHE A 266 5.32 14.29 3.73
CA PHE A 266 5.66 14.83 2.43
C PHE A 266 7.11 14.51 2.04
N LYS A 267 8.06 14.66 2.97
CA LYS A 267 9.44 14.17 2.82
C LYS A 267 9.48 12.71 2.48
N TRP A 268 8.77 11.90 3.25
CA TRP A 268 8.67 10.47 3.02
C TRP A 268 8.13 10.16 1.62
N GLY A 269 7.05 10.83 1.19
CA GLY A 269 6.42 10.58 -0.11
C GLY A 269 7.34 10.86 -1.31
N ILE A 270 8.09 11.96 -1.28
CA ILE A 270 9.05 12.31 -2.33
C ILE A 270 10.25 11.36 -2.32
N SER A 271 10.85 11.13 -1.15
CA SER A 271 12.00 10.24 -1.01
C SER A 271 11.67 8.80 -1.40
N ASN A 272 10.49 8.28 -1.00
CA ASN A 272 10.04 6.95 -1.38
C ASN A 272 9.71 6.83 -2.88
N GLY A 273 9.30 7.93 -3.52
CA GLY A 273 9.09 7.98 -4.96
C GLY A 273 10.39 7.93 -5.76
N MET A 274 11.54 8.29 -5.16
CA MET A 274 12.84 8.45 -5.83
C MET A 274 12.87 9.46 -6.98
N TYR A 275 11.86 10.33 -7.04
CA TYR A 275 11.69 11.33 -8.08
C TYR A 275 11.92 12.72 -7.50
N SER A 276 12.30 13.67 -8.35
CA SER A 276 12.21 15.08 -7.97
C SER A 276 10.74 15.46 -7.75
N PHE A 277 10.48 16.52 -6.98
CA PHE A 277 9.11 16.92 -6.68
C PHE A 277 8.28 17.17 -7.96
N LEU A 278 8.89 17.78 -8.97
CA LEU A 278 8.23 18.05 -10.24
C LEU A 278 8.00 16.80 -11.08
N ASP A 279 8.92 15.84 -11.04
CA ASP A 279 8.74 14.57 -11.73
C ASP A 279 7.60 13.76 -11.11
N VAL A 280 7.46 13.77 -9.78
CA VAL A 280 6.29 13.19 -9.11
C VAL A 280 5.01 13.82 -9.64
N LEU A 281 4.93 15.15 -9.74
CA LEU A 281 3.74 15.82 -10.25
C LEU A 281 3.41 15.43 -11.70
N ARG A 282 4.42 15.38 -12.58
CA ARG A 282 4.26 14.97 -13.99
C ARG A 282 3.81 13.52 -14.13
N ILE A 283 4.40 12.62 -13.35
CA ILE A 283 4.08 11.19 -13.40
C ILE A 283 2.67 10.95 -12.89
N VAL A 284 2.34 11.54 -11.74
CA VAL A 284 1.03 11.40 -11.10
C VAL A 284 -0.12 11.91 -11.98
N GLU A 285 0.11 12.92 -12.83
CA GLU A 285 -0.90 13.37 -13.81
C GLU A 285 -1.35 12.25 -14.77
N GLY A 286 -0.46 11.31 -15.09
CA GLY A 286 -0.78 10.14 -15.93
C GLY A 286 -1.55 9.03 -15.20
N TYR A 287 -1.63 9.05 -13.87
CA TYR A 287 -2.26 8.00 -13.07
C TYR A 287 -3.77 8.26 -12.91
N THR A 288 -4.52 7.99 -13.97
CA THR A 288 -5.99 8.14 -14.03
C THR A 288 -6.70 6.92 -14.62
N LEU A 289 -7.89 6.61 -14.10
CA LEU A 289 -8.81 5.63 -14.68
C LEU A 289 -9.89 6.26 -15.57
N GLU A 290 -9.83 7.58 -15.80
CA GLU A 290 -10.90 8.33 -16.45
C GLU A 290 -11.31 7.78 -17.82
N VAL A 291 -10.34 7.31 -18.60
CA VAL A 291 -10.54 6.77 -19.97
C VAL A 291 -10.70 5.25 -20.03
N LEU A 292 -10.74 4.59 -18.87
CA LEU A 292 -10.77 3.12 -18.76
C LEU A 292 -11.92 2.59 -17.91
N VAL A 293 -12.53 3.42 -17.05
CA VAL A 293 -13.54 2.97 -16.08
C VAL A 293 -14.79 2.39 -16.74
N ASP A 294 -15.18 2.95 -17.88
CA ASP A 294 -16.27 2.53 -18.77
C ASP A 294 -16.04 1.14 -19.40
N LYS A 295 -14.77 0.74 -19.51
CA LYS A 295 -14.36 -0.58 -20.05
C LYS A 295 -14.43 -1.69 -19.01
N ILE A 296 -14.53 -1.38 -17.71
CA ILE A 296 -14.57 -2.39 -16.67
C ILE A 296 -15.97 -3.03 -16.65
N LYS A 297 -16.03 -4.34 -16.88
CA LYS A 297 -17.29 -5.11 -16.92
C LYS A 297 -17.45 -6.12 -15.80
N THR A 298 -16.36 -6.51 -15.14
CA THR A 298 -16.36 -7.43 -13.99
C THR A 298 -17.09 -6.80 -12.80
N PRO A 299 -17.88 -7.56 -12.02
CA PRO A 299 -18.49 -7.07 -10.79
C PRO A 299 -17.49 -6.48 -9.79
N ILE A 300 -17.82 -5.33 -9.19
CA ILE A 300 -16.92 -4.60 -8.29
C ILE A 300 -17.56 -4.32 -6.93
N LEU A 301 -16.85 -4.67 -5.86
CA LEU A 301 -17.10 -4.14 -4.51
C LEU A 301 -16.17 -2.94 -4.27
N VAL A 302 -16.75 -1.78 -3.96
CA VAL A 302 -16.00 -0.56 -3.60
C VAL A 302 -16.10 -0.34 -2.09
N LEU A 303 -14.95 -0.34 -1.41
CA LEU A 303 -14.85 -0.03 0.02
C LEU A 303 -14.37 1.41 0.20
N ASP A 304 -15.10 2.18 1.01
CA ASP A 304 -14.79 3.56 1.37
C ASP A 304 -14.54 3.69 2.87
N ALA A 305 -13.52 4.46 3.25
CA ALA A 305 -13.41 4.95 4.61
C ALA A 305 -13.50 6.47 4.67
N PRO A 306 -14.53 7.00 5.35
CA PRO A 306 -14.81 8.44 5.40
C PRO A 306 -13.69 9.32 5.95
N ASP A 307 -12.80 8.77 6.78
CA ASP A 307 -11.68 9.50 7.41
C ASP A 307 -10.34 9.26 6.71
N ASP A 308 -10.36 8.69 5.50
CA ASP A 308 -9.17 8.55 4.68
C ASP A 308 -8.57 9.93 4.32
N GLN A 309 -7.44 10.24 4.93
CA GLN A 309 -6.68 11.48 4.73
C GLN A 309 -6.09 11.66 3.32
N PHE A 310 -5.99 10.58 2.52
CA PHE A 310 -5.40 10.58 1.19
C PHE A 310 -6.45 10.54 0.07
N SER A 311 -7.51 9.75 0.23
CA SER A 311 -8.48 9.48 -0.86
C SER A 311 -9.94 9.82 -0.55
N LYS A 312 -10.21 10.64 0.48
CA LYS A 312 -11.58 11.06 0.86
C LYS A 312 -12.47 11.40 -0.34
N GLY A 313 -13.61 10.71 -0.44
CA GLY A 313 -14.63 10.90 -1.48
C GLY A 313 -14.31 10.27 -2.84
N LYS A 314 -13.10 9.76 -3.05
CA LYS A 314 -12.68 9.12 -4.31
C LYS A 314 -13.31 7.75 -4.57
N PRO A 315 -13.51 6.87 -3.56
CA PRO A 315 -14.27 5.64 -3.75
C PRO A 315 -15.69 5.92 -4.28
N ARG A 316 -16.39 6.91 -3.70
CA ARG A 316 -17.74 7.29 -4.14
C ARG A 316 -17.74 7.89 -5.55
N GLU A 317 -16.74 8.68 -5.92
CA GLU A 317 -16.55 9.19 -7.29
C GLU A 317 -16.38 8.04 -8.30
N LEU A 318 -15.51 7.07 -8.01
CA LEU A 318 -15.30 5.87 -8.83
C LEU A 318 -16.60 5.06 -8.96
N PHE A 319 -17.27 4.80 -7.84
CA PHE A 319 -18.53 4.05 -7.82
C PHE A 319 -19.59 4.67 -8.73
N GLY A 320 -19.71 6.00 -8.74
CA GLY A 320 -20.64 6.72 -9.62
C GLY A 320 -20.38 6.52 -11.12
N ARG A 321 -19.12 6.27 -11.52
CA ARG A 321 -18.73 6.15 -12.92
C ARG A 321 -18.61 4.70 -13.43
N LEU A 322 -18.64 3.71 -12.54
CA LEU A 322 -18.67 2.30 -12.94
C LEU A 322 -20.02 1.93 -13.57
N GLU A 323 -19.99 1.20 -14.67
CA GLU A 323 -21.21 0.73 -15.38
C GLU A 323 -21.49 -0.76 -15.19
N CYS A 324 -20.57 -1.51 -14.57
CA CYS A 324 -20.72 -2.92 -14.25
C CYS A 324 -21.61 -3.16 -13.02
N GLY A 325 -21.90 -4.43 -12.72
CA GLY A 325 -22.45 -4.82 -11.42
C GLY A 325 -21.55 -4.29 -10.30
N LYS A 326 -22.11 -3.55 -9.34
CA LYS A 326 -21.32 -2.83 -8.36
C LYS A 326 -22.02 -2.73 -7.00
N GLU A 327 -21.24 -2.81 -5.95
CA GLU A 327 -21.67 -2.61 -4.56
C GLU A 327 -20.74 -1.59 -3.87
N PHE A 328 -21.29 -0.81 -2.94
CA PHE A 328 -20.57 0.21 -2.19
C PHE A 328 -20.75 -0.03 -0.70
N VAL A 329 -19.65 -0.19 0.02
CA VAL A 329 -19.64 -0.37 1.48
C VAL A 329 -18.78 0.71 2.11
N GLU A 330 -19.37 1.46 3.02
CA GLU A 330 -18.68 2.47 3.82
C GLU A 330 -18.40 1.89 5.21
N ILE A 331 -17.14 1.96 5.66
CA ILE A 331 -16.73 1.50 6.99
C ILE A 331 -16.10 2.67 7.73
N SER A 332 -16.72 3.06 8.85
CA SER A 332 -16.50 4.35 9.49
C SER A 332 -15.56 4.29 10.69
N VAL A 333 -15.33 5.44 11.34
CA VAL A 333 -14.66 5.51 12.64
C VAL A 333 -15.40 4.72 13.73
N HIS A 334 -16.72 4.57 13.65
CA HIS A 334 -17.49 3.76 14.60
C HIS A 334 -17.10 2.28 14.56
N ASP A 335 -16.59 1.82 13.42
CA ASP A 335 -16.12 0.44 13.20
C ASP A 335 -14.61 0.26 13.48
N GLY A 336 -13.92 1.35 13.83
CA GLY A 336 -12.46 1.38 13.97
C GLY A 336 -11.70 1.24 12.64
N ALA A 337 -12.39 1.30 11.49
CA ALA A 337 -11.84 1.11 10.15
C ALA A 337 -11.99 2.35 9.25
N GLY A 338 -12.21 3.53 9.84
CA GLY A 338 -12.37 4.81 9.14
C GLY A 338 -11.09 5.37 8.49
N SER A 339 -9.90 4.86 8.84
CA SER A 339 -8.61 5.36 8.32
C SER A 339 -8.25 4.75 6.96
N HIS A 340 -7.35 5.40 6.21
CA HIS A 340 -6.83 4.89 4.92
C HIS A 340 -6.46 3.40 4.99
N CYS A 341 -6.75 2.63 3.93
CA CYS A 341 -6.56 1.17 3.89
C CYS A 341 -7.32 0.37 4.99
N HIS A 342 -8.30 0.97 5.66
CA HIS A 342 -9.11 0.45 6.77
C HIS A 342 -8.22 -0.04 7.91
N ARG A 343 -7.07 0.63 8.05
CA ARG A 343 -6.06 0.28 9.04
C ARG A 343 -6.63 0.53 10.43
N GLY A 344 -6.31 -0.36 11.35
CA GLY A 344 -6.88 -0.41 12.70
C GLY A 344 -7.88 -1.54 12.89
N SER A 345 -8.65 -1.90 11.87
CA SER A 345 -9.70 -2.92 11.97
C SER A 345 -9.82 -3.74 10.68
N GLY A 346 -8.70 -4.33 10.24
CA GLY A 346 -8.63 -5.09 8.98
C GLY A 346 -9.52 -6.34 8.93
N ALA A 347 -9.87 -6.90 10.10
CA ALA A 347 -10.78 -8.03 10.22
C ALA A 347 -12.21 -7.73 9.71
N ARG A 348 -12.58 -6.46 9.52
CA ARG A 348 -13.88 -6.04 8.98
C ARG A 348 -13.98 -6.11 7.45
N LEU A 349 -12.87 -6.36 6.75
CA LEU A 349 -12.79 -6.28 5.29
C LEU A 349 -12.91 -7.61 4.57
N ILE A 350 -12.91 -8.72 5.30
CA ILE A 350 -12.65 -10.05 4.75
C ILE A 350 -13.71 -11.03 5.23
#